data_AF-Q3AKY6-F1
#
_entry.id   AF-Q3AKY6-F1
#
_cell.length_a   1.000
_cell.length_b   1.000
_cell.length_c   1.000
_cell.angle_alpha   90.00
_cell.angle_beta   90.00
_cell.angle_gamma   90.00
#
_symmetry.space_group_name_H-M   'P 1'
#
loop_
_entity.id
_entity.type
_entity.pdbx_description
1 polymer ?
#
loop_
_entity_poly.entity_id
_entity_poly.type
_entity_poly.pdbx_seq_one_letter_code
_entity_poly.pdbx_strand_id
1 'polypeptide(L)'
;MDLSSLLSQIPQDTLLVLLAYTVLGGLYLVVVPLALYAWMNQRWHRMGKLERLGIYGMVFFFFPGMILFAPFLNFRLSGQGDV
;
A
#
# COMPACT_ATOMS: atom_id res chain seq x y z
N MET A 1 18.86 27.12 12.64
CA MET A 1 18.06 26.14 13.40
C MET A 1 18.36 24.77 12.83
N ASP A 2 18.76 23.84 13.68
CA ASP A 2 18.88 22.42 13.33
C ASP A 2 17.51 21.72 13.44
N LEU A 3 17.40 20.51 12.89
CA LEU A 3 16.15 19.74 12.90
C LEU A 3 15.65 19.48 14.33
N SER A 4 16.58 19.23 15.25
CA SER A 4 16.30 19.01 16.67
C SER A 4 15.64 20.21 17.32
N SER A 5 16.15 21.44 17.09
CA SER A 5 15.53 22.66 17.64
C SER A 5 14.16 22.98 17.05
N LEU A 6 13.87 22.54 15.83
CA LEU A 6 12.54 22.67 15.22
C LEU A 6 11.55 21.68 15.84
N LEU A 7 11.95 20.41 16.00
CA LEU A 7 11.09 19.39 16.60
C LEU A 7 10.79 19.69 18.07
N SER A 8 11.74 20.24 18.82
CA SER A 8 11.53 20.60 20.23
C SER A 8 10.51 21.73 20.45
N GLN A 9 10.16 22.49 19.41
CA GLN A 9 9.15 23.56 19.48
C GLN A 9 7.72 23.01 19.31
N ILE A 10 7.56 21.77 18.83
CA ILE A 10 6.25 21.16 18.61
C ILE A 10 5.82 20.43 19.90
N PRO A 11 4.58 20.63 20.38
CA PRO A 11 4.07 19.88 21.52
C PRO A 11 4.16 18.37 21.31
N GLN A 12 4.53 17.63 22.37
CA GLN A 12 4.74 16.19 22.31
C GLN A 12 3.51 15.44 21.80
N ASP A 13 2.30 15.83 22.23
CA ASP A 13 1.06 15.21 21.78
C ASP A 13 0.86 15.38 20.26
N THR A 14 1.22 16.55 19.73
CA THR A 14 1.18 16.82 18.29
C THR A 14 2.19 15.96 17.54
N LEU A 15 3.40 15.76 18.07
CA LEU A 15 4.39 14.86 17.48
C LEU A 15 3.88 13.41 17.43
N LEU A 16 3.22 12.93 18.49
CA LEU A 16 2.62 11.61 18.53
C LEU A 16 1.50 11.45 17.49
N VAL A 17 0.64 12.47 17.35
CA VAL A 17 -0.42 12.48 16.32
C VAL A 17 0.19 12.46 14.91
N LEU A 18 1.19 13.30 14.63
CA LEU A 18 1.88 13.32 13.34
C LEU A 18 2.51 11.97 13.01
N LEU A 19 3.16 11.33 13.98
CA LEU A 19 3.71 9.99 13.83
C LEU A 19 2.60 8.97 13.53
N ALA A 20 1.49 9.01 14.27
CA ALA A 20 0.36 8.10 14.06
C ALA A 20 -0.23 8.24 12.64
N TYR A 21 -0.48 9.47 12.18
CA TYR A 21 -0.97 9.71 10.82
C TYR A 21 0.05 9.35 9.74
N THR A 22 1.35 9.53 10.01
CA THR A 22 2.41 9.12 9.08
C THR A 22 2.42 7.59 8.93
N VAL A 23 2.32 6.86 10.04
CA VAL A 23 2.25 5.39 10.02
C VAL A 23 0.98 4.92 9.31
N LEU A 24 -0.19 5.47 9.65
CA LEU A 24 -1.46 5.11 9.02
C LEU A 24 -1.45 5.45 7.52
N GLY A 25 -0.92 6.62 7.15
CA GLY A 25 -0.74 7.03 5.77
C GLY A 25 0.19 6.10 5.00
N GLY A 26 1.33 5.71 5.59
CA GLY A 26 2.25 4.74 5.00
C GLY A 26 1.63 3.37 4.82
N LEU A 27 0.84 2.90 5.79
CA LEU A 27 0.09 1.64 5.66
C LEU A 27 -0.94 1.72 4.52
N TYR A 28 -1.71 2.81 4.47
CA TYR A 28 -2.78 3.01 3.50
C TYR A 28 -2.28 3.22 2.06
N LEU A 29 -1.23 4.02 1.88
CA LEU A 29 -0.72 4.39 0.55
C LEU A 29 0.35 3.45 0.03
N VAL A 30 1.07 2.71 0.89
CA VAL A 30 2.24 1.91 0.48
C VAL A 30 2.09 0.45 0.86
N VAL A 31 2.01 0.13 2.15
CA VAL A 31 2.16 -1.26 2.61
C VAL A 31 1.01 -2.15 2.16
N VAL A 32 -0.24 -1.73 2.40
CA VAL A 32 -1.42 -2.52 2.04
C VAL A 32 -1.60 -2.63 0.51
N PRO A 33 -1.46 -1.54 -0.29
CA PRO A 33 -1.45 -1.62 -1.75
C PRO A 33 -0.47 -2.64 -2.32
N LEU A 34 0.80 -2.61 -1.87
CA LEU A 34 1.83 -3.54 -2.35
C LEU A 34 1.52 -4.99 -1.93
N ALA A 35 1.01 -5.18 -0.71
CA ALA A 35 0.56 -6.50 -0.25
C ALA A 35 -0.62 -7.03 -1.09
N LEU A 36 -1.59 -6.17 -1.44
CA LEU A 36 -2.70 -6.53 -2.32
C LEU A 36 -2.23 -6.92 -3.71
N TYR A 37 -1.31 -6.16 -4.31
CA TYR A 37 -0.71 -6.52 -5.59
C TYR A 37 -0.05 -7.91 -5.53
N ALA A 38 0.75 -8.18 -4.50
CA ALA A 38 1.39 -9.48 -4.30
C ALA A 38 0.36 -10.61 -4.13
N TRP A 39 -0.68 -10.39 -3.33
CA TRP A 39 -1.73 -11.37 -3.08
C TRP A 39 -2.51 -11.71 -4.36
N MET A 40 -2.96 -10.68 -5.08
CA MET A 40 -3.70 -10.84 -6.33
C MET A 40 -2.85 -11.57 -7.37
N ASN A 41 -1.59 -11.18 -7.56
CA ASN A 41 -0.70 -11.84 -8.51
C ASN A 41 -0.55 -13.35 -8.23
N GLN A 42 -0.45 -13.75 -6.96
CA GLN A 42 -0.27 -15.16 -6.59
C GLN A 42 -1.55 -15.99 -6.72
N ARG A 43 -2.71 -15.39 -6.39
CA ARG A 43 -3.93 -16.18 -6.13
C ARG A 43 -5.08 -15.91 -7.07
N TRP A 44 -5.01 -14.95 -7.98
CA TRP A 44 -6.13 -14.50 -8.81
C TRP A 44 -6.99 -15.65 -9.39
N HIS A 45 -6.34 -16.67 -9.95
CA HIS A 45 -6.98 -17.82 -10.60
C HIS A 45 -7.55 -18.87 -9.64
N ARG A 46 -7.19 -18.83 -8.35
CA ARG A 46 -7.62 -19.79 -7.32
C ARG A 46 -8.51 -19.18 -6.24
N MET A 47 -8.77 -17.87 -6.28
CA MET A 47 -9.62 -17.17 -5.30
C MET A 47 -11.05 -17.70 -5.29
N GLY A 48 -11.55 -18.01 -4.09
CA GLY A 48 -12.96 -18.33 -3.88
C GLY A 48 -13.87 -17.10 -3.98
N LYS A 49 -15.20 -17.31 -4.01
CA LYS A 49 -16.20 -16.22 -4.16
C LYS A 49 -16.14 -15.16 -3.05
N LEU A 50 -15.99 -15.58 -1.79
CA LEU A 50 -15.90 -14.66 -0.64
C LEU A 50 -14.57 -13.89 -0.64
N GLU A 51 -13.46 -14.59 -0.94
CA GLU A 51 -12.15 -13.96 -1.05
C GLU A 51 -12.15 -12.91 -2.15
N ARG A 52 -12.67 -13.24 -3.34
CA ARG A 52 -12.74 -12.31 -4.46
C ARG A 52 -13.59 -11.08 -4.16
N LEU A 53 -14.73 -11.25 -3.48
CA LEU A 53 -15.54 -10.13 -3.01
C LEU A 53 -14.77 -9.22 -2.05
N GLY A 54 -14.07 -9.81 -1.08
CA GLY A 54 -13.24 -9.06 -0.13
C GLY A 54 -12.11 -8.30 -0.82
N ILE A 55 -11.40 -8.96 -1.74
CA ILE A 55 -10.30 -8.34 -2.50
C ILE A 55 -10.79 -7.19 -3.37
N TYR A 56 -11.96 -7.32 -4.03
CA TYR A 56 -12.55 -6.19 -4.75
C TYR A 56 -12.84 -5.00 -3.83
N GLY A 57 -13.43 -5.25 -2.67
CA GLY A 57 -13.65 -4.20 -1.67
C GLY A 57 -12.35 -3.52 -1.22
N MET A 58 -11.31 -4.32 -0.96
CA MET A 58 -9.99 -3.79 -0.57
C MET A 58 -9.33 -2.97 -1.69
N VAL A 59 -9.41 -3.43 -2.94
CA VAL A 59 -8.88 -2.70 -4.09
C VAL A 59 -9.53 -1.32 -4.20
N PHE A 60 -10.85 -1.20 -4.01
CA PHE A 60 -11.52 0.10 -4.00
C PHE A 60 -11.11 0.96 -2.80
N PHE A 61 -11.03 0.37 -1.60
CA PHE A 61 -10.68 1.11 -0.40
C PHE A 61 -9.25 1.67 -0.44
N PHE A 62 -8.30 0.90 -0.99
CA PHE A 62 -6.88 1.27 -1.11
C PHE A 62 -6.47 1.74 -2.51
N PHE A 63 -7.44 2.05 -3.37
CA PHE A 63 -7.21 2.48 -4.75
C PHE A 63 -6.22 3.66 -4.88
N PRO A 64 -6.29 4.71 -4.03
CA PRO A 64 -5.33 5.82 -4.09
C PRO A 64 -3.88 5.40 -3.85
N GLY A 65 -3.64 4.36 -3.05
CA GLY A 65 -2.30 3.82 -2.87
C GLY A 65 -1.87 2.95 -4.05
N MET A 66 -2.79 2.13 -4.57
CA MET A 66 -2.50 1.24 -5.71
C MET A 66 -2.06 2.02 -6.95
N ILE A 67 -2.75 3.11 -7.29
CA ILE A 67 -2.43 3.90 -8.50
C ILE A 67 -1.01 4.50 -8.47
N LEU A 68 -0.43 4.74 -7.28
CA LEU A 68 0.96 5.21 -7.15
C LEU A 68 1.97 4.18 -7.64
N PHE A 69 1.68 2.89 -7.47
CA PHE A 69 2.60 1.80 -7.82
C PHE A 69 2.30 1.15 -9.17
N ALA A 70 1.10 1.37 -9.72
CA ALA A 70 0.66 0.80 -10.99
C ALA A 70 1.65 0.99 -12.16
N PRO A 71 2.34 2.15 -12.33
CA PRO A 71 3.29 2.33 -13.42
C PRO A 71 4.58 1.51 -13.29
N PHE A 72 4.91 1.04 -12.09
CA PHE A 72 6.20 0.42 -11.78
C PHE A 72 6.13 -1.11 -11.68
N LEU A 73 4.94 -1.67 -11.53
CA LEU A 73 4.74 -3.10 -11.34
C LEU A 73 4.33 -3.78 -12.66
N ASN A 74 5.06 -4.83 -13.05
CA ASN A 74 4.75 -5.64 -14.23
C ASN A 74 4.47 -7.09 -13.80
N PHE A 75 3.22 -7.53 -13.97
CA PHE A 75 2.76 -8.89 -13.62
C PHE A 75 2.48 -9.76 -14.84
N ARG A 76 3.14 -9.47 -15.97
CA ARG A 76 3.10 -10.35 -17.15
C ARG A 76 3.73 -11.71 -16.81
N LEU A 77 3.13 -12.77 -17.33
CA LEU A 77 3.67 -14.12 -17.22
C LEU A 77 5.07 -14.16 -17.84
N SER A 78 6.06 -14.60 -17.08
CA SER A 78 7.41 -14.81 -17.57
C SER A 78 7.46 -16.05 -18.47
N GLY A 79 8.27 -16.01 -19.53
CA GLY A 79 8.58 -17.18 -20.37
C GLY A 79 7.55 -17.56 -21.44
N GLN A 80 6.51 -16.75 -21.70
CA GLN A 80 5.58 -17.00 -22.81
C GLN A 80 6.11 -16.61 -24.20
N GLY A 81 7.32 -16.07 -24.31
CA GLY A 81 7.89 -15.56 -25.57
C GLY A 81 9.10 -16.32 -26.12
N ASP A 82 9.64 -17.32 -25.41
CA ASP A 82 10.90 -18.00 -25.75
C ASP A 82 10.69 -19.43 -26.31
N VAL A 83 9.58 -19.67 -27.02
CA VAL A 83 9.29 -20.95 -27.72
C VAL A 83 9.34 -20.82 -29.23
#